data_AF-A0A958RUN1-F1
#
_entry.id   AF-A0A958RUN1-F1
#
_cell.length_a   1.000
_cell.length_b   1.000
_cell.length_c   1.000
_cell.angle_alpha   90.00
_cell.angle_beta   90.00
_cell.angle_gamma   90.00
#
_symmetry.space_group_name_H-M   'P 1'
#
loop_
_entity.id
_entity.type
_entity.pdbx_description
1 polymer ?
#
loop_
_entity_poly.entity_id
_entity_poly.type
_entity_poly.pdbx_seq_one_letter_code
_entity_poly.pdbx_strand_id
1 'polypeptide(L)'
;MKTRLALNKIKWGMVAGIIGPFFGFWIYYYMQVAADQIHKTPAAWWQFVLDSKGIQAPVVSLSLIFNLILFFILIWRRWDLAARGVLFATFLWAPVVVYLKYF
;
A
#
# COMPACT_ATOMS: atom_id res chain seq x y z
N MET A 1 -14.38 17.68 -17.42
CA MET A 1 -15.31 16.63 -16.92
C MET A 1 -15.00 15.22 -17.44
N LYS A 2 -14.62 15.03 -18.72
CA LYS A 2 -14.36 13.70 -19.33
C LYS A 2 -13.29 12.83 -18.65
N THR A 3 -12.21 13.43 -18.13
CA THR A 3 -11.11 12.70 -17.46
C THR A 3 -11.53 12.03 -16.15
N ARG A 4 -12.53 12.59 -15.44
CA ARG A 4 -13.04 12.02 -14.18
C ARG A 4 -13.75 10.67 -14.38
N LEU A 5 -14.32 10.41 -15.56
CA LEU A 5 -14.90 9.10 -15.89
C LEU A 5 -13.86 8.09 -16.40
N ALA A 6 -12.81 8.55 -17.07
CA ALA A 6 -11.83 7.66 -17.70
C ALA A 6 -11.08 6.79 -16.67
N LEU A 7 -10.80 7.35 -15.50
CA LEU A 7 -10.12 6.65 -14.39
C LEU A 7 -11.08 5.89 -13.48
N ASN A 8 -12.39 6.15 -13.53
CA ASN A 8 -13.40 5.41 -12.78
C ASN A 8 -13.68 4.04 -13.43
N LYS A 9 -12.67 3.16 -13.40
CA LYS A 9 -12.74 1.78 -13.90
C LYS A 9 -12.09 0.88 -12.86
N ILE A 10 -12.63 -0.33 -12.70
CA ILE A 10 -12.10 -1.34 -11.77
C ILE A 10 -10.60 -1.57 -12.00
N LYS A 11 -10.17 -1.67 -13.26
CA LYS A 11 -8.76 -1.86 -13.63
C LYS A 11 -7.82 -0.82 -13.01
N TRP A 12 -8.20 0.46 -13.01
CA TRP A 12 -7.35 1.53 -12.52
C TRP A 12 -7.32 1.55 -10.99
N GLY A 13 -8.45 1.24 -10.36
CA GLY A 13 -8.51 0.98 -8.93
C GLY A 13 -7.62 -0.18 -8.49
N MET A 14 -7.67 -1.31 -9.20
CA MET A 14 -6.85 -2.48 -8.90
C MET A 14 -5.36 -2.16 -9.02
N VAL A 15 -4.93 -1.55 -10.14
CA VAL A 15 -3.53 -1.13 -10.32
C VAL A 15 -3.08 -0.22 -9.18
N ALA A 16 -3.90 0.77 -8.83
CA ALA A 16 -3.57 1.68 -7.74
C ALA A 16 -3.52 0.97 -6.37
N GLY A 17 -4.37 -0.03 -6.11
CA GLY A 17 -4.33 -0.82 -4.88
C GLY A 17 -3.22 -1.88 -4.83
N ILE A 18 -2.73 -2.36 -5.97
CA ILE A 18 -1.55 -3.24 -6.02
C ILE A 18 -0.28 -2.41 -5.75
N ILE A 19 -0.17 -1.22 -6.34
CA ILE A 19 1.01 -0.36 -6.20
C ILE A 19 0.97 0.45 -4.89
N GLY A 20 -0.23 0.75 -4.36
CA GLY A 20 -0.43 1.59 -3.18
C GLY A 20 0.44 1.24 -1.97
N PRO A 21 0.61 -0.04 -1.60
CA PRO A 21 1.48 -0.43 -0.48
C PRO A 21 2.96 -0.12 -0.71
N PHE A 22 3.44 -0.06 -1.95
CA PHE A 22 4.82 0.37 -2.22
C PHE A 22 5.02 1.85 -1.85
N PHE A 23 4.03 2.70 -2.10
CA PHE A 23 4.05 4.08 -1.62
C PHE A 23 3.98 4.12 -0.09
N GLY A 24 3.10 3.31 0.51
CA GLY A 24 2.99 3.21 1.96
C GLY A 24 4.28 2.80 2.65
N PHE A 25 5.01 1.85 2.06
CA PHE A 25 6.32 1.40 2.54
C PHE A 25 7.34 2.54 2.61
N TRP A 26 7.47 3.31 1.52
CA TRP A 26 8.42 4.42 1.47
C TRP A 26 8.00 5.58 2.36
N ILE A 27 6.70 5.89 2.43
CA ILE A 27 6.19 6.91 3.35
C ILE A 27 6.49 6.52 4.79
N TYR A 28 6.24 5.26 5.17
CA TYR A 28 6.59 4.75 6.49
C TYR A 28 8.09 4.89 6.80
N TYR A 29 8.96 4.52 5.86
CA TYR A 29 10.41 4.72 5.99
C TYR A 29 10.76 6.20 6.24
N TYR A 30 10.26 7.12 5.42
CA TYR A 30 10.55 8.55 5.59
C TYR A 30 10.00 9.13 6.89
N MET A 31 8.85 8.65 7.37
CA MET A 31 8.31 9.02 8.68
C MET A 31 9.24 8.56 9.81
N GLN A 32 9.78 7.35 9.75
CA GLN A 32 10.68 6.82 10.77
C GLN A 32 12.02 7.56 10.79
N VAL A 33 12.54 7.95 9.62
CA VAL A 33 13.75 8.80 9.51
C VAL A 33 13.46 10.19 10.08
N ALA A 34 12.33 10.81 9.71
CA ALA A 34 11.97 12.14 10.21
C ALA A 34 11.72 12.18 11.73
N ALA A 35 11.28 11.07 12.31
CA ALA A 35 11.11 10.90 13.75
C ALA A 35 12.38 10.46 14.49
N ASP A 36 13.53 10.46 13.81
CA ASP A 36 14.86 10.06 14.32
C ASP A 36 14.91 8.62 14.89
N GLN A 37 13.94 7.78 14.50
CA GLN A 37 13.82 6.40 14.98
C GLN A 37 14.77 5.45 14.24
N ILE A 38 15.14 5.79 13.00
CA ILE A 38 16.03 4.99 12.16
C ILE A 38 17.05 5.87 11.44
N HIS A 39 18.28 5.38 11.36
CA HIS A 39 19.41 6.04 10.69
C HIS A 39 19.95 5.17 9.55
N LYS A 40 19.06 4.53 8.79
CA LYS A 40 19.41 3.64 7.68
C LYS A 40 19.21 4.38 6.36
N THR A 41 20.05 4.08 5.37
CA THR A 41 19.81 4.52 3.98
C THR A 41 18.60 3.77 3.40
N PRO A 42 17.96 4.27 2.32
CA PRO A 42 16.81 3.61 1.71
C PRO A 42 17.12 2.16 1.28
N ALA A 43 18.31 1.93 0.72
CA ALA A 43 18.76 0.60 0.33
C ALA A 43 18.97 -0.31 1.54
N ALA A 44 19.59 0.19 2.61
CA ALA A 44 19.80 -0.58 3.84
C ALA A 44 18.47 -0.90 4.55
N TRP A 45 17.49 0.01 4.50
CA TRP A 45 16.14 -0.23 5.00
C TRP A 45 15.43 -1.33 4.21
N TRP A 46 15.48 -1.27 2.89
CA TRP A 46 14.89 -2.28 2.02
C TRP A 46 15.44 -3.67 2.32
N GLN A 47 16.77 -3.80 2.35
CA GLN A 47 17.43 -5.08 2.68
C GLN A 47 17.08 -5.55 4.09
N PHE A 48 17.09 -4.63 5.07
CA PHE A 48 16.71 -4.96 6.44
C PHE A 48 15.30 -5.55 6.55
N VAL A 49 14.32 -4.98 5.86
CA VAL A 49 12.96 -5.53 5.84
C VAL A 49 12.91 -6.89 5.15
N LEU A 50 13.65 -7.09 4.07
CA LEU A 50 13.73 -8.38 3.38
C LEU A 50 14.40 -9.48 4.22
N ASP A 51 15.44 -9.15 4.98
CA ASP A 51 16.16 -10.14 5.80
C ASP A 51 15.42 -10.46 7.11
N SER A 52 14.58 -9.53 7.58
CA SER A 52 13.91 -9.63 8.87
C SER A 52 12.49 -10.21 8.75
N LYS A 53 12.36 -11.53 8.78
CA LYS A 53 11.06 -12.24 8.73
C LYS A 53 10.00 -11.67 9.69
N GLY A 54 10.40 -11.30 10.91
CA GLY A 54 9.49 -10.72 11.92
C GLY A 54 8.93 -9.34 11.58
N ILE A 55 9.50 -8.64 10.59
CA ILE A 55 9.18 -7.24 10.26
C ILE A 55 8.45 -7.12 8.92
N GLN A 56 8.63 -8.08 8.00
CA GLN A 56 8.00 -8.09 6.68
C GLN A 56 6.47 -7.94 6.74
N ALA A 57 5.79 -8.86 7.44
CA ALA A 57 4.34 -8.84 7.52
C ALA A 57 3.78 -7.58 8.20
N PRO A 58 4.32 -7.10 9.35
CA PRO A 58 3.92 -5.82 9.94
C PRO A 58 4.08 -4.62 9.01
N VAL A 59 5.22 -4.51 8.31
CA VAL A 59 5.49 -3.36 7.42
C VAL A 59 4.56 -3.36 6.21
N VAL A 60 4.34 -4.52 5.58
CA VAL A 60 3.38 -4.63 4.47
C VAL A 60 1.96 -4.34 4.94
N SER A 61 1.57 -4.84 6.12
CA SER A 61 0.25 -4.57 6.70
C SER A 61 0.03 -3.09 6.99
N LEU A 62 1.03 -2.40 7.53
CA LEU A 62 0.97 -0.97 7.77
C LEU A 62 0.89 -0.20 6.45
N SER A 63 1.59 -0.66 5.42
CA SER A 63 1.57 -0.07 4.09
C SER A 63 0.18 -0.18 3.42
N LEU A 64 -0.60 -1.22 3.73
CA LEU A 64 -1.99 -1.37 3.24
C LEU A 64 -2.95 -0.31 3.79
N ILE A 65 -2.61 0.41 4.86
CA ILE A 65 -3.40 1.56 5.31
C ILE A 65 -3.51 2.61 4.20
N PHE A 66 -2.51 2.74 3.33
CA PHE A 66 -2.56 3.66 2.19
C PHE A 66 -3.59 3.23 1.14
N ASN A 67 -3.85 1.93 0.98
CA ASN A 67 -4.97 1.47 0.16
C ASN A 67 -6.32 1.87 0.76
N LEU A 68 -6.44 1.85 2.09
CA LEU A 68 -7.66 2.27 2.78
C LEU A 68 -7.89 3.78 2.60
N ILE A 69 -6.84 4.60 2.72
CA ILE A 69 -6.90 6.04 2.45
C ILE A 69 -7.33 6.28 0.98
N LEU A 70 -6.69 5.58 0.04
CA LEU A 70 -7.03 5.69 -1.38
C LEU A 70 -8.49 5.28 -1.65
N PHE A 71 -8.96 4.20 -1.01
CA PHE A 71 -10.34 3.75 -1.09
C PHE A 71 -11.33 4.85 -0.67
N PHE A 72 -11.11 5.48 0.50
CA PHE A 72 -11.98 6.57 0.96
C PHE A 72 -11.95 7.80 0.05
N ILE A 73 -10.77 8.18 -0.46
CA ILE A 73 -10.64 9.28 -1.42
C ILE A 73 -11.48 9.00 -2.68
N LEU A 74 -11.48 7.77 -3.18
CA LEU A 74 -12.26 7.39 -4.37
C LEU A 74 -13.76 7.41 -4.10
N ILE A 75 -14.21 6.96 -2.92
CA ILE A 75 -15.61 7.03 -2.51
C ILE A 75 -16.08 8.48 -2.42
N TRP A 76 -15.32 9.37 -1.77
CA TRP A 76 -15.67 10.80 -1.68
C TRP A 76 -15.75 11.47 -3.05
N ARG A 77 -14.99 10.99 -4.03
CA ARG A 77 -15.03 11.46 -5.42
C ARG A 77 -16.12 10.79 -6.27
N ARG A 78 -16.95 9.91 -5.70
CA ARG A 78 -17.96 9.10 -6.39
C ARG A 78 -17.37 8.23 -7.50
N TRP A 79 -16.17 7.70 -7.29
CA TRP A 79 -15.48 6.79 -8.22
C TRP A 79 -15.62 5.33 -7.76
N ASP A 80 -16.86 4.86 -7.66
CA ASP A 80 -17.18 3.57 -7.03
C ASP A 80 -16.56 2.36 -7.74
N LEU A 81 -16.40 2.41 -9.07
CA LEU A 81 -15.76 1.32 -9.82
C LEU A 81 -14.27 1.23 -9.48
N ALA A 82 -13.58 2.37 -9.41
CA ALA A 82 -12.18 2.40 -8.99
C ALA A 82 -12.05 2.01 -7.50
N ALA A 83 -12.94 2.48 -6.62
CA ALA A 83 -12.92 2.12 -5.21
C ALA A 83 -13.05 0.60 -5.00
N ARG A 84 -13.97 -0.06 -5.73
CA ARG A 84 -14.09 -1.54 -5.74
C ARG A 84 -12.81 -2.22 -6.21
N GLY A 85 -12.13 -1.65 -7.20
CA GLY A 85 -10.83 -2.15 -7.67
C GLY A 85 -9.74 -2.10 -6.61
N VAL A 86 -9.63 -0.99 -5.87
CA VAL A 86 -8.69 -0.85 -4.74
C VAL A 86 -9.02 -1.86 -3.66
N LEU A 87 -10.31 -2.01 -3.29
CA LEU A 87 -10.75 -2.96 -2.28
C LEU A 87 -10.39 -4.40 -2.66
N PHE A 88 -10.63 -4.78 -3.92
CA PHE A 88 -10.25 -6.10 -4.44
C PHE A 88 -8.74 -6.33 -4.37
N ALA A 89 -7.93 -5.33 -4.76
CA ALA A 89 -6.47 -5.42 -4.65
C ALA A 89 -6.00 -5.56 -3.19
N THR A 90 -6.65 -4.90 -2.22
CA THR A 90 -6.36 -5.10 -0.80
C THR A 90 -6.58 -6.55 -0.37
N PHE A 91 -7.65 -7.21 -0.86
CA PHE A 91 -7.85 -8.64 -0.59
C PHE A 91 -6.79 -9.53 -1.25
N LEU A 92 -6.23 -9.15 -2.40
CA LEU A 92 -5.11 -9.88 -3.00
C LEU A 92 -3.82 -9.80 -2.17
N TRP A 93 -3.64 -8.74 -1.38
CA TRP A 93 -2.52 -8.62 -0.46
C TRP A 93 -2.67 -9.47 0.81
N ALA A 94 -3.89 -9.86 1.19
CA ALA A 94 -4.13 -10.69 2.37
C ALA A 94 -3.33 -12.00 2.37
N PRO A 95 -3.35 -12.85 1.30
CA PRO A 95 -2.53 -14.05 1.27
C PRO A 95 -1.03 -13.75 1.28
N VAL A 96 -0.59 -12.62 0.72
CA VAL A 96 0.83 -12.19 0.78
C VAL A 96 1.25 -11.90 2.22
N VAL A 97 0.43 -11.16 2.97
CA VAL A 97 0.69 -10.87 4.39
C VAL A 97 0.71 -12.15 5.22
N VAL A 98 -0.22 -13.08 4.97
CA VAL A 98 -0.24 -14.39 5.64
C VAL A 98 1.03 -15.16 5.31
N TYR A 99 1.43 -15.22 4.03
CA TYR A 99 2.65 -15.90 3.62
C TYR A 99 3.88 -15.34 4.37
N LEU A 100 4.09 -14.02 4.33
CA LEU A 100 5.21 -13.35 5.00
C LEU A 100 5.22 -13.52 6.53
N LYS A 101 4.06 -13.77 7.14
CA LYS A 101 3.96 -13.95 8.60
C LYS A 101 4.35 -15.37 9.04
N TYR A 102 4.06 -16.38 8.22
CA TYR A 102 4.13 -17.79 8.63
C TYR A 102 5.22 -18.61 7.91
N PHE A 103 5.75 -18.14 6.78
CA PHE A 103 6.76 -18.84 5.97
C PHE A 103 8.02 -17.97 5.78
#